data_AF-A0A060HV01-F1
#
_entry.id   AF-A0A060HV01-F1
#
_cell.length_a   1.000
_cell.length_b   1.000
_cell.length_c   1.000
_cell.angle_alpha   90.00
_cell.angle_beta   90.00
_cell.angle_gamma   90.00
#
_symmetry.space_group_name_H-M   'P 1'
#
loop_
_entity.id
_entity.type
_entity.pdbx_description
1 polymer ?
#
loop_
_entity_poly.entity_id
_entity_poly.type
_entity_poly.pdbx_seq_one_letter_code
_entity_poly.pdbx_strand_id
1 'polypeptide(L)'
;MMSSSQNNSNIAELVDSLHGLIEARQAPAGVAIAGLISTAGEIALGMAVARPERKDAYMKAFNSAAEQARRQLRKELKARGL
;
A
#
# COMPACT_ATOMS: atom_id res chain seq x y z
N MET A 1 -26.43 2.31 -0.36
CA MET A 1 -25.34 1.46 0.16
C MET A 1 -24.66 0.81 -1.05
N MET A 2 -23.39 1.11 -1.33
CA MET A 2 -22.65 0.41 -2.41
C MET A 2 -22.44 -1.06 -2.00
N SER A 3 -22.66 -1.98 -2.93
CA SER A 3 -22.48 -3.41 -2.66
C SER A 3 -20.99 -3.73 -2.50
N SER A 4 -20.64 -4.65 -1.61
CA SER A 4 -19.22 -5.02 -1.34
C SER A 4 -18.48 -5.49 -2.59
N SER A 5 -19.18 -6.07 -3.58
CA SER A 5 -18.58 -6.42 -4.89
C SER A 5 -18.11 -5.19 -5.67
N GLN A 6 -18.88 -4.10 -5.62
CA GLN A 6 -18.55 -2.84 -6.30
C GLN A 6 -17.37 -2.12 -5.64
N ASN A 7 -17.24 -2.26 -4.33
CA ASN A 7 -16.11 -1.67 -3.61
C ASN A 7 -14.81 -2.44 -3.93
N ASN A 8 -14.90 -3.77 -4.03
CA ASN A 8 -13.75 -4.60 -4.39
C ASN A 8 -13.30 -4.36 -5.83
N SER A 9 -14.22 -4.16 -6.79
CA SER A 9 -13.87 -3.82 -8.17
C SER A 9 -13.14 -2.47 -8.25
N ASN A 10 -13.62 -1.46 -7.53
CA ASN A 10 -12.98 -0.14 -7.53
C ASN A 10 -11.57 -0.19 -6.93
N ILE A 11 -11.36 -1.00 -5.89
CA ILE A 11 -10.02 -1.21 -5.30
C ILE A 11 -9.11 -1.92 -6.29
N ALA A 12 -9.60 -2.92 -7.02
CA ALA A 12 -8.82 -3.61 -8.05
C ALA A 12 -8.40 -2.66 -9.17
N GLU A 13 -9.33 -1.85 -9.69
CA GLU A 13 -9.03 -0.84 -10.73
C GLU A 13 -7.98 0.19 -10.26
N LEU A 14 -8.06 0.60 -8.98
CA LEU A 14 -7.07 1.51 -8.39
C LEU A 14 -5.68 0.86 -8.32
N VAL A 15 -5.61 -0.40 -7.89
CA VAL A 15 -4.35 -1.16 -7.80
C VAL A 15 -3.76 -1.35 -9.20
N ASP A 16 -4.56 -1.70 -10.19
CA ASP A 16 -4.12 -1.86 -11.59
C ASP A 16 -3.60 -0.52 -12.15
N SER A 17 -4.27 0.59 -11.82
CA SER A 17 -3.82 1.93 -12.21
C SER A 17 -2.47 2.29 -11.59
N LEU A 18 -2.27 1.98 -10.29
CA LEU A 18 -0.98 2.19 -9.62
C LEU A 18 0.13 1.33 -10.20
N HIS A 19 -0.19 0.08 -10.58
CA HIS A 19 0.73 -0.81 -11.24
C HIS A 19 1.16 -0.25 -12.60
N GLY A 20 0.21 0.18 -13.43
CA GLY A 20 0.50 0.80 -14.73
C GLY A 20 1.36 2.06 -14.62
N LEU A 21 1.19 2.88 -13.57
CA LEU A 21 2.04 4.04 -13.31
C LEU A 21 3.49 3.67 -12.96
N ILE A 22 3.69 2.59 -12.21
CA ILE A 22 5.02 2.09 -11.84
C ILE A 22 5.73 1.55 -13.08
N GLU A 23 5.02 0.76 -13.90
CA GLU A 23 5.54 0.22 -15.16
C GLU A 23 5.91 1.33 -16.15
N ALA A 24 5.04 2.32 -16.34
CA ALA A 24 5.27 3.44 -17.25
C ALA A 24 6.50 4.28 -16.88
N ARG A 25 6.84 4.36 -15.59
CA ARG A 25 8.03 5.07 -15.11
C ARG A 25 9.31 4.25 -15.19
N GLN A 26 9.23 2.96 -15.55
CA GLN A 26 10.35 2.00 -15.49
C GLN A 26 11.09 2.08 -14.15
N ALA A 27 10.36 2.35 -13.06
CA ALA A 27 10.96 2.59 -11.77
C ALA A 27 11.61 1.29 -11.26
N PRO A 28 12.87 1.33 -10.76
CA PRO A 28 13.45 0.18 -10.09
C PRO A 28 12.52 -0.27 -8.96
N ALA A 29 12.38 -1.58 -8.75
CA ALA A 29 11.44 -2.13 -7.77
C ALA A 29 11.60 -1.51 -6.38
N GLY A 30 12.83 -1.23 -5.94
CA GLY A 30 13.09 -0.54 -4.67
C GLY A 30 12.51 0.88 -4.60
N VAL A 31 12.57 1.64 -5.69
CA VAL A 31 12.02 3.00 -5.79
C VAL A 31 10.49 2.96 -5.82
N ALA A 32 9.91 2.01 -6.56
CA ALA A 32 8.46 1.82 -6.60
C ALA A 32 7.89 1.45 -5.22
N ILE A 33 8.53 0.51 -4.52
CA ILE A 33 8.14 0.10 -3.16
C ILE A 33 8.26 1.27 -2.19
N ALA A 34 9.37 2.01 -2.21
CA ALA A 34 9.55 3.17 -1.36
C ALA A 34 8.49 4.26 -1.61
N GLY A 35 8.17 4.53 -2.87
CA GLY A 35 7.11 5.47 -3.26
C GLY A 35 5.73 5.06 -2.72
N LEU A 36 5.33 3.80 -2.96
CA LEU A 36 4.05 3.28 -2.46
C LEU A 36 3.94 3.33 -0.93
N ILE A 37 5.01 2.96 -0.22
CA ILE A 37 5.03 3.02 1.25
C ILE A 37 4.93 4.47 1.74
N SER A 38 5.64 5.40 1.09
CA SER A 38 5.58 6.82 1.42
C SER A 38 4.17 7.38 1.25
N THR A 39 3.55 7.14 0.08
CA THR A 39 2.17 7.58 -0.21
C THR A 39 1.17 6.98 0.78
N ALA A 40 1.27 5.68 1.07
CA ALA A 40 0.39 5.05 2.06
C ALA A 40 0.58 5.64 3.48
N GLY A 41 1.80 6.00 3.85
CA GLY A 41 2.12 6.65 5.12
C GLY A 41 1.55 8.06 5.21
N GLU A 42 1.66 8.85 4.15
CA GLU A 42 1.06 10.19 4.05
C GLU A 42 -0.47 10.13 4.17
N ILE A 43 -1.12 9.17 3.51
CA ILE A 43 -2.57 8.95 3.63
C ILE A 43 -2.93 8.58 5.07
N ALA A 44 -2.21 7.64 5.69
CA ALA A 44 -2.47 7.23 7.06
C ALA A 44 -2.31 8.41 8.04
N LEU A 45 -1.29 9.24 7.86
CA LEU A 45 -1.07 10.44 8.65
C LEU A 45 -2.18 11.48 8.42
N GLY A 46 -2.56 11.74 7.17
CA GLY A 46 -3.66 12.65 6.85
C GLY A 46 -4.98 12.21 7.48
N MET A 47 -5.27 10.91 7.45
CA MET A 47 -6.43 10.31 8.12
C MET A 47 -6.36 10.45 9.65
N ALA A 48 -5.17 10.26 10.23
CA ALA A 48 -4.95 10.43 11.67
C ALA A 48 -5.09 11.89 12.12
N VAL A 49 -4.68 12.86 11.29
CA VAL A 49 -4.86 14.29 11.57
C VAL A 49 -6.33 14.68 11.43
N ALA A 50 -7.02 14.19 10.40
CA ALA A 50 -8.43 14.50 10.18
C ALA A 50 -9.36 13.87 11.24
N ARG A 51 -8.96 12.74 11.83
CA ARG A 51 -9.71 12.02 12.86
C ARG A 51 -8.79 11.53 13.98
N PRO A 52 -8.37 12.44 14.88
CA PRO A 52 -7.41 12.15 15.94
C PRO A 52 -7.85 11.00 16.85
N GLU A 53 -9.16 10.85 17.08
CA GLU A 53 -9.75 9.78 17.89
C GLU A 53 -9.54 8.37 17.30
N ARG A 54 -9.22 8.28 16.01
CA ARG A 54 -8.90 7.02 15.32
C ARG A 54 -7.43 6.91 14.90
N LYS A 55 -6.59 7.87 15.31
CA LYS A 55 -5.16 7.91 14.95
C LYS A 55 -4.47 6.56 15.15
N ASP A 56 -4.60 5.97 16.34
CA ASP A 56 -3.92 4.72 16.65
C ASP A 56 -4.40 3.55 15.78
N ALA A 57 -5.68 3.54 15.42
CA ALA A 57 -6.24 2.54 14.52
C ALA A 57 -5.66 2.67 13.10
N TYR A 58 -5.58 3.89 12.56
CA TYR A 58 -5.00 4.14 11.23
C TYR A 58 -3.50 3.82 11.20
N MET A 59 -2.74 4.26 12.19
CA MET A 59 -1.31 3.98 12.28
C MET A 59 -1.04 2.48 12.46
N LYS A 60 -1.85 1.78 13.27
CA LYS A 60 -1.73 0.33 13.44
C LYS A 60 -2.05 -0.42 12.14
N ALA A 61 -3.08 0.00 11.42
CA ALA A 61 -3.42 -0.59 10.12
C ALA A 61 -2.28 -0.42 9.10
N PHE A 62 -1.75 0.80 8.97
CA PHE A 62 -0.60 1.08 8.12
C PHE A 62 0.64 0.24 8.51
N ASN A 63 1.03 0.25 9.78
CA ASN A 63 2.20 -0.51 10.25
C ASN A 63 2.05 -2.01 10.01
N SER A 64 0.85 -2.57 10.23
CA SER A 64 0.59 -3.99 9.97
C SER A 64 0.70 -4.32 8.50
N ALA A 65 0.17 -3.48 7.61
CA ALA A 65 0.24 -3.70 6.17
C ALA A 65 1.68 -3.59 5.67
N ALA A 66 2.43 -2.58 6.14
CA ALA A 66 3.84 -2.38 5.79
C ALA A 66 4.72 -3.57 6.23
N GLU A 67 4.49 -4.09 7.43
CA GLU A 67 5.23 -5.27 7.93
C GLU A 67 4.87 -6.54 7.15
N GLN A 68 3.61 -6.72 6.76
CA GLN A 68 3.21 -7.83 5.87
C GLN A 68 3.89 -7.74 4.50
N ALA A 69 3.89 -6.56 3.88
CA ALA A 69 4.57 -6.33 2.61
C ALA A 69 6.08 -6.60 2.71
N ARG A 70 6.73 -6.16 3.80
CA ARG A 70 8.14 -6.43 4.06
C ARG A 70 8.43 -7.92 4.20
N ARG A 71 7.58 -8.66 4.92
CA ARG A 71 7.72 -10.11 5.09
C ARG A 71 7.55 -10.85 3.76
N GLN A 72 6.56 -10.43 2.95
CA GLN A 72 6.32 -11.01 1.64
C GLN A 72 7.50 -10.77 0.70
N LEU A 73 8.01 -9.53 0.65
CA LEU A 73 9.19 -9.19 -0.13
C LEU A 73 10.40 -10.05 0.28
N ARG A 74 10.65 -10.19 1.59
CA ARG A 74 11.74 -11.05 2.09
C ARG A 74 11.59 -12.51 1.65
N LYS A 75 10.36 -13.05 1.63
CA LYS A 75 10.10 -14.42 1.17
C LYS A 75 10.41 -14.56 -0.33
N GLU A 76 9.99 -13.59 -1.12
CA GLU A 76 10.24 -13.58 -2.57
C GLU A 76 11.72 -13.43 -2.91
N LEU A 77 12.45 -12.57 -2.19
CA LEU A 77 13.90 -12.44 -2.35
C LEU A 77 14.61 -13.76 -2.03
N LYS A 78 14.29 -14.39 -0.89
CA LYS A 78 14.83 -15.70 -0.52
C LYS A 78 14.52 -16.78 -1.55
N ALA A 79 13.30 -16.80 -2.10
CA ALA A 79 12.90 -17.75 -3.14
C ALA A 79 13.68 -17.58 -4.45
N ARG A 80 14.22 -16.37 -4.70
CA ARG A 80 15.06 -16.04 -5.84
C ARG A 80 16.56 -16.24 -5.56
N GLY A 81 16.93 -16.72 -4.38
CA GLY A 81 18.34 -16.92 -3.98
C GLY A 81 19.10 -15.63 -3.68
N LEU A 82 18.38 -14.52 -3.43
CA LEU A 82 18.91 -13.22 -3.01
C LEU A 82 18.87 -13.06 -1.48
#